data_AF-A0A0R2BPM1-F1
#
_entry.id   AF-A0A0R2BPM1-F1
#
_cell.length_a   1.000
_cell.length_b   1.000
_cell.length_c   1.000
_cell.angle_alpha   90.00
_cell.angle_beta   90.00
_cell.angle_gamma   90.00
#
_symmetry.space_group_name_H-M   'P 1'
#
loop_
_entity.id
_entity.type
_entity.pdbx_description
1 polymer ?
#
loop_
_entity_poly.entity_id
_entity_poly.type
_entity_poly.pdbx_seq_one_letter_code
_entity_poly.pdbx_strand_id
1 'polypeptide(L)' 'MLSLIERNQHPIKYFFNTSGLKYRKLNLKDKVDQLTTKEASQLLASDGKLIKRPLMVENGKFTCGFKPDVYQENWNN' A
#
# COMPACT_ATOMS: atom_id res chain seq x y z
N MET A 1 2.29 -8.48 -3.03
CA MET A 1 2.62 -7.03 -3.02
C MET A 1 3.25 -6.60 -4.33
N LEU A 2 4.36 -7.20 -4.77
CA LEU A 2 5.05 -6.85 -6.02
C LEU A 2 4.10 -6.67 -7.22
N SER A 3 3.30 -7.69 -7.53
CA SER A 3 2.34 -7.65 -8.64
C SER A 3 1.26 -6.57 -8.53
N LEU A 4 0.96 -6.05 -7.34
CA LEU A 4 0.01 -4.94 -7.16
C LEU A 4 0.68 -3.59 -7.42
N ILE A 5 1.94 -3.43 -6.97
CA ILE A 5 2.71 -2.21 -7.13
C ILE A 5 3.12 -2.02 -8.60
N GLU A 6 3.52 -3.10 -9.29
CA GLU A 6 3.94 -3.08 -10.70
C GLU A 6 2.83 -2.63 -11.66
N ARG A 7 1.56 -2.76 -11.27
CA ARG A 7 0.43 -2.26 -12.07
C ARG A 7 0.40 -0.73 -12.17
N ASN A 8 1.18 -0.04 -11.35
CA ASN A 8 1.36 1.42 -11.36
C ASN A 8 0.04 2.22 -11.32
N GLN A 9 -1.02 1.65 -10.72
CA GLN A 9 -2.32 2.32 -10.54
C GLN A 9 -2.27 3.38 -9.43
N HIS A 10 -1.35 3.21 -8.47
CA HIS A 10 -1.14 4.12 -7.36
C HIS A 10 0.36 4.26 -7.06
N PRO A 11 0.80 5.40 -6.52
CA PRO A 11 2.19 5.58 -6.10
C PRO A 11 2.55 4.59 -4.98
N ILE A 12 3.82 4.18 -4.88
CA ILE A 12 4.32 3.21 -3.89
C ILE A 12 3.85 3.55 -2.46
N LYS A 13 3.89 4.83 -2.09
CA LYS A 13 3.44 5.35 -0.80
C LYS A 13 2.00 4.97 -0.43
N TYR A 14 1.12 4.75 -1.42
CA TYR A 14 -0.27 4.36 -1.21
C TYR A 14 -0.44 3.07 -0.41
N PHE A 15 0.51 2.13 -0.56
CA PHE A 15 0.48 0.83 0.10
C PHE A 15 1.00 0.87 1.55
N PHE A 16 1.60 1.98 1.98
CA PHE A 16 2.22 2.10 3.30
C PHE A 16 1.27 2.67 4.35
N ASN A 17 1.33 2.10 5.55
CA ASN A 17 0.71 2.64 6.75
C ASN A 17 1.52 3.85 7.24
N THR A 18 1.27 5.01 6.63
CA THR A 18 1.96 6.27 6.93
C THR A 18 1.75 6.78 8.36
N SER A 19 0.67 6.35 9.02
CA SER A 19 0.37 6.67 10.42
C SER A 19 1.07 5.72 11.41
N GLY A 20 1.62 4.60 10.95
CA GLY A 20 2.19 3.55 11.79
C GLY A 20 3.52 3.93 12.43
N LEU A 21 3.75 3.47 13.67
CA LEU A 21 5.03 3.66 14.39
C LEU A 21 6.22 3.13 13.59
N LYS A 22 6.07 1.99 12.90
CA LYS A 22 7.14 1.38 12.10
C LYS A 22 7.56 2.27 10.92
N TYR A 23 6.59 2.92 10.26
CA TYR A 23 6.86 3.86 9.16
C TYR A 23 7.69 5.06 9.62
N ARG A 24 7.32 5.63 10.79
CA ARG A 24 8.04 6.75 11.41
C ARG A 24 9.44 6.34 11.88
N LYS A 25 9.55 5.20 12.60
CA LYS A 25 10.83 4.68 13.12
C LYS A 25 11.88 4.43 12.02
N LEU A 26 11.44 4.05 10.83
CA LEU A 26 12.32 3.79 9.68
C LEU A 26 12.58 5.03 8.81
N ASN A 27 12.05 6.21 9.18
CA ASN A 27 12.10 7.45 8.40
C ASN A 27 11.62 7.25 6.95
N LEU A 28 10.56 6.45 6.75
CA LEU A 28 10.07 6.16 5.40
C LEU A 28 9.40 7.36 4.73
N LYS A 29 9.01 8.40 5.48
CA LYS A 29 8.44 9.63 4.91
C LYS A 29 9.33 10.22 3.81
N ASP A 30 10.63 10.20 4.01
CA ASP A 30 11.60 10.86 3.13
C ASP A 30 12.24 9.89 2.12
N LYS A 31 12.00 8.58 2.29
CA LYS A 31 12.63 7.51 1.50
C LYS A 31 11.66 6.76 0.59
N VAL A 32 10.37 6.70 0.95
CA VAL A 32 9.40 5.82 0.29
C VAL A 32 9.24 6.11 -1.21
N ASP A 33 9.37 7.37 -1.60
CA ASP A 33 9.23 7.81 -2.99
C ASP A 33 10.50 7.51 -3.83
N GLN A 34 11.59 7.10 -3.18
CA GLN A 34 12.85 6.70 -3.83
C GLN A 34 12.99 5.19 -3.97
N LEU A 35 12.11 4.41 -3.35
CA LEU A 35 12.16 2.96 -3.40
C LEU A 35 11.78 2.48 -4.79
N THR A 36 12.49 1.47 -5.29
CA THR A 36 12.01 0.68 -6.42
C THR A 36 10.80 -0.16 -6.00
N THR A 37 9.99 -0.57 -6.98
CA THR A 37 8.84 -1.46 -6.77
C THR A 37 9.24 -2.76 -6.03
N LYS A 38 10.41 -3.31 -6.34
CA LYS A 38 10.94 -4.53 -5.70
C LYS A 38 11.30 -4.30 -4.24
N GLU A 39 12.04 -3.23 -3.94
CA GLU A 39 12.43 -2.88 -2.56
C GLU A 39 11.20 -2.56 -1.71
N ALA A 40 10.25 -1.79 -2.24
CA ALA A 40 9.00 -1.49 -1.57
C ALA A 40 8.20 -2.76 -1.24
N SER A 41 8.09 -3.69 -2.20
CA SER A 41 7.41 -4.97 -1.98
C SER A 41 8.10 -5.81 -0.91
N GLN A 42 9.43 -5.90 -0.93
CA GLN A 42 10.20 -6.64 0.08
C GLN A 42 10.01 -6.04 1.46
N LEU A 43 10.05 -4.70 1.56
CA LEU A 43 9.85 -3.99 2.81
C LEU A 43 8.44 -4.20 3.37
N LEU A 44 7.40 -4.10 2.53
CA LEU A 44 6.01 -4.35 2.93
C LEU A 44 5.77 -5.80 3.36
N ALA A 45 6.45 -6.77 2.72
CA ALA A 45 6.40 -8.18 3.11
C ALA A 45 7.16 -8.48 4.41
N SER A 46 8.16 -7.66 4.76
CA SER A 46 8.98 -7.88 5.96
C SER A 46 8.23 -7.63 7.28
N ASP A 47 7.24 -6.72 7.29
CA ASP A 47 6.45 -6.39 8.48
C ASP A 47 5.06 -5.89 8.07
N GLY A 48 4.03 -6.70 8.34
CA GLY A 48 2.64 -6.35 8.02
C GLY A 48 2.13 -5.05 8.69
N LYS A 49 2.83 -4.51 9.69
CA LYS A 49 2.51 -3.18 10.27
C LYS A 49 2.81 -2.03 9.32
N LEU A 50 3.66 -2.26 8.32
CA LEU A 50 3.96 -1.29 7.26
C LEU A 50 2.88 -1.23 6.19
N ILE A 51 2.02 -2.23 6.07
CA ILE A 51 0.96 -2.27 5.06
C ILE A 51 -0.22 -1.40 5.53
N LYS A 52 -0.70 -0.51 4.66
CA LYS A 52 -1.92 0.28 4.87
C LYS A 52 -3.14 -0.64 4.94
N ARG A 53 -4.05 -0.39 5.88
CA ARG A 53 -5.21 -1.24 6.14
C ARG A 53 -6.52 -0.43 6.08
N PRO A 54 -7.65 -1.03 5.69
CA PRO A 54 -7.77 -2.37 5.06
C PRO A 54 -7.09 -2.44 3.69
N LEU A 55 -6.59 -3.62 3.32
CA LEU A 55 -6.12 -3.94 1.97
C LEU A 55 -7.11 -4.95 1.40
N MET A 56 -7.90 -4.53 0.42
CA MET A 56 -8.87 -5.39 -0.27
C MET A 56 -8.33 -5.72 -1.65
N VAL A 57 -8.37 -7.00 -2.03
CA VAL A 57 -7.88 -7.52 -3.31
C VAL A 57 -8.81 -8.61 -3.78
N GLU A 58 -9.37 -8.47 -4.97
CA GLU A 58 -10.25 -9.47 -5.57
C GLU A 58 -10.23 -9.31 -7.10
N ASN A 59 -10.15 -10.43 -7.84
CA ASN A 59 -10.21 -10.49 -9.31
C ASN A 59 -9.32 -9.46 -10.04
N GLY A 60 -8.16 -9.15 -9.48
CA GLY A 60 -7.25 -8.17 -10.06
C GLY A 60 -7.61 -6.70 -9.80
N LYS A 61 -8.63 -6.39 -9.01
CA LYS A 61 -8.83 -5.07 -8.41
C LYS A 61 -8.21 -5.02 -7.01
N PHE A 62 -7.82 -3.84 -6.56
CA PHE A 62 -7.37 -3.65 -5.17
C PHE A 62 -7.61 -2.23 -4.67
N THR A 63 -7.74 -2.08 -3.34
CA THR A 63 -7.80 -0.78 -2.66
C THR A 63 -7.05 -0.83 -1.33
N CYS A 64 -6.39 0.27 -0.93
CA CYS A 64 -5.66 0.40 0.34
C CYS A 64 -6.19 1.56 1.19
N GLY A 65 -6.61 1.24 2.42
CA GLY A 65 -7.35 2.12 3.30
C GLY A 65 -8.85 2.01 3.07
N PHE A 66 -9.62 2.69 3.91
CA PHE A 66 -11.07 2.75 3.78
C PHE A 66 -11.48 4.16 3.35
N LYS A 67 -12.25 4.22 2.27
CA LYS A 67 -12.89 5.41 1.73
C LYS A 67 -14.24 4.98 1.19
N PRO A 68 -15.37 5.47 1.75
CA PRO A 68 -16.70 5.00 1.37
C PRO A 68 -16.99 5.10 -0.14
N ASP A 69 -16.65 6.23 -0.75
CA ASP A 69 -16.75 6.49 -2.19
C ASP A 69 -15.98 5.46 -3.03
N VAL A 70 -14.71 5.24 -2.69
CA VAL A 70 -13.87 4.26 -3.39
C VAL A 70 -14.44 2.84 -3.25
N TYR A 71 -14.95 2.50 -2.07
CA TYR A 71 -15.53 1.18 -1.84
C TYR A 71 -16.83 0.98 -2.59
N GLN A 72 -17.69 1.99 -2.64
CA GLN A 72 -18.93 1.95 -3.42
C GLN A 72 -18.65 1.78 -4.91
N GLU A 73 -17.64 2.46 -5.44
CA GLU A 73 -17.27 2.36 -6.85
C GLU A 73 -16.62 1.01 -7.21
N ASN A 74 -15.81 0.44 -6.30
CA ASN A 74 -14.98 -0.72 -6.62
C ASN A 74 -15.53 -2.06 -6.13
N TRP A 75 -16.36 -2.06 -5.09
CA TRP A 75 -16.76 -3.26 -4.34
C TRP A 75 -18.26 -3.39 -4.05
N ASN A 76 -19.10 -2.45 -4.50
CA ASN A 76 -20.55 -2.69 -4.49
C ASN A 76 -20.90 -3.63 -5.66
N ASN A 77 -21.38 -4.82 -5.34
CA ASN A 77 -22.10 -5.72 -6.24
C ASN A 77 -23.58 -5.71 -5.86
#